data_AF-A0A349K4X9-F1
#
_entry.id   AF-A0A349K4X9-F1
#
_cell.length_a   1.000
_cell.length_b   1.000
_cell.length_c   1.000
_cell.angle_alpha   90.00
_cell.angle_beta   90.00
_cell.angle_gamma   90.00
#
_symmetry.space_group_name_H-M   'P 1'
#
loop_
_entity.id
_entity.type
_entity.pdbx_description
1 polymer ?
#
loop_
_entity_poly.entity_id
_entity_poly.type
_entity_poly.pdbx_seq_one_letter_code
_entity_poly.pdbx_strand_id
1 'polypeptide(L)'
;MWVWSKLAAVKWEDAWEERFYGNRNAVLTRLKGGRSVRVDVYCEEEGEAVDIAAQFGGSVKEVADRNWAALSAVPGPPIKIRESLLLTTEVTPSRLRELLLLNEGRVVMSIPPEMAFGTGDHPTTAACLRFLADEARARKRGRWRMLDLGCGSGVLAIAANLLGAEECEALDFDRKAVEIARHNVERNGAHEVRVEEADLREW
;
A
#
# COMPACT_ATOMS: atom_id res chain seq x y z
N MET A 1 -11.83 1.47 18.53
CA MET A 1 -12.44 0.23 17.99
C MET A 1 -12.15 -0.92 18.94
N TRP A 2 -13.15 -1.74 19.21
CA TRP A 2 -13.11 -2.88 20.11
C TRP A 2 -13.40 -4.17 19.34
N VAL A 3 -12.93 -5.30 19.85
CA VAL A 3 -13.24 -6.61 19.26
C VAL A 3 -13.73 -7.56 20.34
N TRP A 4 -14.89 -8.14 20.10
CA TRP A 4 -15.33 -9.35 20.79
C TRP A 4 -14.79 -10.57 20.05
N SER A 5 -14.19 -11.53 20.76
CA SER A 5 -13.63 -12.74 20.17
C SER A 5 -14.04 -13.99 20.95
N LYS A 6 -14.43 -15.04 20.22
CA LYS A 6 -14.74 -16.36 20.79
C LYS A 6 -14.19 -17.50 19.94
N LEU A 7 -13.57 -18.48 20.61
CA LEU A 7 -13.22 -19.75 19.99
C LEU A 7 -14.38 -20.73 20.11
N ALA A 8 -14.82 -21.29 18.99
CA ALA A 8 -15.87 -22.30 18.92
C ALA A 8 -15.42 -23.54 18.15
N ALA A 9 -16.04 -24.68 18.43
CA ALA A 9 -15.84 -25.87 17.62
C ALA A 9 -16.41 -25.66 16.21
N VAL A 10 -15.72 -26.18 15.18
CA VAL A 10 -16.09 -25.98 13.76
C VAL A 10 -17.52 -26.41 13.43
N LYS A 11 -18.07 -27.41 14.13
CA LYS A 11 -19.46 -27.86 13.96
C LYS A 11 -20.53 -26.80 14.27
N TRP A 12 -20.14 -25.68 14.89
CA TRP A 12 -21.02 -24.56 15.21
C TRP A 12 -20.84 -23.37 14.26
N GLU A 13 -20.03 -23.51 13.20
CA GLU A 13 -19.73 -22.45 12.23
C GLU A 13 -21.02 -21.86 11.62
N ASP A 14 -21.88 -22.69 11.04
CA ASP A 14 -23.17 -22.25 10.46
C ASP A 14 -24.05 -21.49 11.47
N ALA A 15 -24.09 -21.97 12.72
CA ALA A 15 -24.86 -21.31 13.78
C ALA A 15 -24.30 -19.93 14.16
N TRP A 16 -22.99 -19.70 13.99
CA TRP A 16 -22.39 -18.38 14.19
C TRP A 16 -22.60 -17.47 12.98
N GLU A 17 -22.55 -18.02 11.77
CA GLU A 17 -22.89 -17.28 10.54
C GLU A 17 -24.33 -16.77 10.58
N GLU A 18 -25.29 -17.60 11.00
CA GLU A 18 -26.69 -17.19 11.14
C GLU A 18 -26.86 -16.09 12.20
N ARG A 19 -26.21 -16.23 13.36
CA ARG A 19 -26.31 -15.26 14.47
C ARG A 19 -25.80 -13.88 14.10
N PHE A 20 -24.75 -13.82 13.28
CA PHE A 20 -24.15 -12.57 12.83
C PHE A 20 -24.46 -12.28 11.36
N TYR A 21 -25.50 -12.90 10.81
CA TYR A 21 -25.87 -12.70 9.42
C TYR A 21 -26.14 -11.21 9.13
N GLY A 22 -25.50 -10.70 8.09
CA GLY A 22 -25.60 -9.29 7.69
C GLY A 22 -24.73 -8.32 8.51
N ASN A 23 -24.06 -8.78 9.58
CA ASN A 23 -23.09 -7.96 10.29
C ASN A 23 -21.76 -7.93 9.51
N ARG A 24 -21.48 -6.79 8.85
CA ARG A 24 -20.26 -6.59 8.05
C ARG A 24 -18.98 -6.60 8.87
N ASN A 25 -19.09 -6.46 10.19
CA ASN A 25 -17.96 -6.43 11.12
C ASN A 25 -17.71 -7.80 11.76
N ALA A 26 -18.45 -8.85 11.38
CA ALA A 26 -18.24 -10.20 11.86
C ALA A 26 -17.29 -10.98 10.93
N VAL A 27 -16.26 -11.60 11.50
CA VAL A 27 -15.26 -12.40 10.78
C VAL A 27 -15.16 -13.77 11.43
N LEU A 28 -15.31 -14.83 10.62
CA LEU A 28 -15.09 -16.21 11.04
C LEU A 28 -13.78 -16.73 10.44
N THR A 29 -12.82 -17.06 11.29
CA THR A 29 -11.51 -17.59 10.88
C THR A 29 -11.38 -19.04 11.29
N ARG A 30 -11.33 -19.95 10.32
CA ARG A 30 -11.00 -21.37 10.58
C ARG A 30 -9.52 -21.51 10.93
N LEU A 31 -9.23 -22.05 12.12
CA LEU A 31 -7.85 -22.19 12.59
C LEU A 31 -7.14 -23.41 11.96
N LYS A 32 -5.81 -23.34 11.85
CA LYS A 32 -4.96 -24.43 11.34
C LYS A 32 -5.21 -25.71 12.14
N GLY A 33 -5.59 -26.78 11.45
CA GLY A 33 -6.03 -28.04 12.05
C GLY A 33 -7.56 -28.28 11.97
N GLY A 34 -8.35 -27.29 11.53
CA GLY A 34 -9.73 -27.46 11.07
C GLY A 34 -10.77 -27.82 12.13
N ARG A 35 -10.38 -27.93 13.41
CA ARG A 35 -11.28 -28.33 14.51
C ARG A 35 -11.99 -27.16 15.18
N SER A 36 -11.56 -25.93 14.90
CA SER A 36 -12.05 -24.73 15.60
C SER A 36 -12.16 -23.55 14.65
N VAL A 37 -13.17 -22.72 14.92
CA VAL A 37 -13.40 -21.44 14.26
C VAL A 37 -13.27 -20.36 15.33
N ARG A 38 -12.57 -19.27 15.00
CA ARG A 38 -12.59 -18.04 15.77
C ARG A 38 -13.64 -17.11 15.18
N VAL A 39 -14.53 -16.62 16.01
CA VAL A 39 -15.52 -15.61 15.65
C VAL A 39 -15.07 -14.29 16.26
N ASP A 40 -14.82 -13.30 15.42
CA ASP A 40 -14.42 -11.95 15.82
C ASP A 40 -15.51 -10.96 15.35
N VAL A 41 -15.99 -10.08 16.23
CA VAL A 41 -16.94 -9.02 15.88
C VAL A 41 -16.34 -7.67 16.30
N TYR A 42 -16.09 -6.82 15.31
CA TYR A 42 -15.52 -5.50 15.52
C TYR A 42 -16.62 -4.49 15.82
N CYS A 43 -16.44 -3.76 16.92
CA CYS A 43 -17.39 -2.81 17.47
C CYS A 43 -16.73 -1.43 17.57
N GLU A 44 -17.50 -0.37 17.36
CA GLU A 44 -16.95 0.99 17.52
C GLU A 44 -16.79 1.30 19.01
N GLU A 45 -17.78 0.92 19.81
CA GLU A 45 -17.84 1.15 21.24
C GLU A 45 -17.56 -0.12 22.06
N GLU A 46 -16.99 0.03 23.25
CA GLU A 46 -16.73 -1.09 24.17
C GLU A 46 -18.02 -1.79 24.60
N GLY A 47 -19.09 -1.00 24.82
CA GLY A 47 -20.39 -1.50 25.30
C GLY A 47 -20.99 -2.55 24.37
N GLU A 48 -20.92 -2.33 23.05
CA GLU A 48 -21.39 -3.28 22.05
C GLU A 48 -20.66 -4.63 22.16
N ALA A 49 -19.34 -4.60 22.32
CA ALA A 49 -18.54 -5.81 22.47
C ALA A 49 -18.85 -6.54 23.80
N VAL A 50 -19.09 -5.78 24.88
CA VAL A 50 -19.49 -6.31 26.19
C VAL A 50 -20.87 -6.95 26.15
N ASP A 51 -21.84 -6.37 25.44
CA ASP A 51 -23.18 -6.93 25.29
C ASP A 51 -23.15 -8.27 24.53
N ILE A 52 -22.33 -8.36 23.48
CA ILE A 52 -22.09 -9.61 22.76
C ILE A 52 -21.42 -10.64 23.71
N ALA A 53 -20.45 -10.23 24.52
CA ALA A 53 -19.81 -11.09 25.51
C ALA A 53 -20.78 -11.59 26.59
N ALA A 54 -21.73 -10.76 27.02
CA ALA A 54 -22.75 -11.16 27.99
C ALA A 54 -23.69 -12.23 27.42
N GLN A 55 -24.06 -12.13 26.14
CA GLN A 55 -24.94 -13.09 25.47
C GLN A 55 -24.23 -14.39 25.11
N PHE A 56 -22.98 -14.30 24.68
CA PHE A 56 -22.29 -15.41 24.02
C PHE A 56 -21.01 -15.87 24.72
N GLY A 57 -20.60 -15.26 25.83
CA GLY A 57 -19.28 -15.46 26.44
C GLY A 57 -18.16 -14.99 25.50
N GLY A 58 -16.91 -15.36 25.78
CA GLY A 58 -15.75 -14.91 24.98
C GLY A 58 -14.97 -13.79 25.67
N SER A 59 -14.14 -13.07 24.92
CA SER A 59 -13.30 -11.99 25.46
C SER A 59 -13.46 -10.71 24.65
N VAL A 60 -13.50 -9.58 25.34
CA VAL A 60 -13.48 -8.23 24.76
C VAL A 60 -12.06 -7.69 24.87
N LYS A 61 -11.57 -7.06 23.80
CA LYS A 61 -10.27 -6.39 23.78
C LYS A 61 -10.37 -5.10 22.98
N GLU A 62 -9.65 -4.08 23.44
CA GLU A 62 -9.40 -2.90 22.62
C GLU A 62 -8.51 -3.31 21.43
N VAL A 63 -8.92 -2.93 20.22
CA VAL A 63 -8.08 -3.12 19.05
C VAL A 63 -7.02 -2.05 19.11
N ALA A 64 -5.82 -2.44 19.54
CA ALA A 64 -4.66 -1.56 19.49
C ALA A 64 -4.53 -1.02 18.07
N ASP A 65 -4.36 0.29 17.96
CA ASP A 65 -4.18 1.01 16.70
C ASP A 65 -2.85 0.59 16.08
N ARG A 66 -2.88 -0.57 15.43
CA ARG A 66 -1.73 -1.23 14.82
C ARG A 66 -1.89 -1.06 13.33
N ASN A 67 -0.88 -0.44 12.73
CA ASN A 67 -0.74 -0.39 11.29
C ASN A 67 -0.46 -1.80 10.76
N TRP A 68 -1.51 -2.58 10.51
CA TRP A 68 -1.43 -3.96 10.03
C TRP A 68 -0.76 -4.06 8.66
N ALA A 69 -0.84 -3.00 7.84
CA ALA A 69 -0.13 -2.92 6.55
C ALA A 69 1.40 -2.94 6.73
N ALA A 70 1.92 -2.33 7.80
CA ALA A 70 3.36 -2.30 8.08
C ALA A 70 3.93 -3.64 8.58
N LEU A 71 3.10 -4.52 9.15
CA LEU A 71 3.56 -5.77 9.80
C LEU A 71 3.69 -6.97 8.84
N SER A 72 3.22 -6.86 7.59
CA SER A 72 3.21 -7.99 6.63
C SER A 72 4.03 -7.74 5.37
N ALA A 73 4.64 -6.57 5.21
CA ALA A 73 5.49 -6.31 4.07
C ALA A 73 6.88 -6.93 4.28
N VAL A 74 7.02 -8.22 3.98
CA VAL A 74 8.34 -8.80 3.72
C VAL A 74 8.91 -8.05 2.51
N PRO A 75 10.08 -7.38 2.62
CA PRO A 75 10.67 -6.67 1.51
C PRO A 75 10.89 -7.65 0.34
N GLY A 76 10.19 -7.43 -0.77
CA GLY A 76 10.42 -8.14 -2.01
C GLY A 76 11.81 -7.81 -2.59
N PRO A 77 12.38 -8.67 -3.45
CA PRO A 77 13.61 -8.35 -4.16
C PRO A 77 13.42 -7.08 -5.03
N PRO A 78 14.46 -6.27 -5.24
CA PRO A 78 14.39 -5.11 -6.12
C PRO A 78 13.91 -5.47 -7.53
N ILE A 79 13.06 -4.63 -8.10
CA ILE A 79 12.46 -4.82 -9.42
C ILE A 79 13.26 -4.04 -10.46
N LYS A 80 13.81 -4.74 -11.45
CA LYS A 80 14.51 -4.12 -12.57
C LYS A 80 13.50 -3.72 -13.65
N ILE A 81 13.52 -2.45 -14.04
CA ILE A 81 12.71 -1.90 -15.13
C ILE A 81 13.65 -1.45 -16.24
N ARG A 82 13.56 -2.13 -17.40
CA ARG A 82 14.43 -1.91 -18.58
C ARG A 82 15.89 -1.88 -18.18
N GLU A 83 16.72 -1.00 -18.75
CA GLU A 83 18.11 -0.74 -18.31
C GLU A 83 18.26 0.57 -17.53
N SER A 84 17.15 1.28 -17.27
CA SER A 84 17.17 2.65 -16.75
C SER A 84 16.76 2.77 -15.29
N LEU A 85 15.96 1.83 -14.75
CA LEU A 85 15.35 1.95 -13.43
C LEU A 85 15.52 0.68 -12.60
N LEU A 86 15.63 0.86 -11.28
CA LEU A 86 15.58 -0.17 -10.26
C LEU A 86 14.65 0.30 -9.14
N LEU A 87 13.52 -0.37 -8.94
CA LEU A 87 12.63 -0.09 -7.80
C LEU A 87 12.98 -0.99 -6.63
N THR A 88 12.99 -0.44 -5.42
CA THR A 88 13.22 -1.18 -4.19
C THR A 88 12.33 -0.66 -3.05
N THR A 89 11.96 -1.55 -2.14
CA THR A 89 11.29 -1.20 -0.88
C THR A 89 12.29 -0.84 0.23
N GLU A 90 13.59 -0.97 -0.03
CA GLU A 90 14.64 -0.62 0.91
C GLU A 90 14.69 0.89 1.17
N VAL A 91 14.89 1.27 2.43
CA VAL A 91 14.93 2.67 2.87
C VAL A 91 16.24 3.04 3.58
N THR A 92 17.07 2.06 3.90
CA THR A 92 18.30 2.24 4.65
C THR A 92 19.40 2.84 3.76
N PRO A 93 20.01 3.99 4.12
CA PRO A 93 21.00 4.66 3.28
C PRO A 93 22.19 3.80 2.86
N SER A 94 22.71 2.96 3.77
CA SER A 94 23.84 2.06 3.46
C SER A 94 23.48 1.03 2.39
N ARG A 95 22.27 0.46 2.48
CA ARG A 95 21.79 -0.54 1.52
C ARG A 95 21.39 0.09 0.19
N LEU A 96 20.79 1.28 0.20
CA LEU A 96 20.54 2.05 -1.02
C LEU A 96 21.84 2.38 -1.76
N ARG A 97 22.90 2.75 -1.03
CA ARG A 97 24.22 2.97 -1.63
C ARG A 97 24.80 1.71 -2.25
N GLU A 98 24.63 0.55 -1.60
CA GLU A 98 25.03 -0.73 -2.16
C GLU A 98 24.25 -1.06 -3.44
N LEU A 99 22.93 -0.85 -3.44
CA LEU A 99 22.09 -1.09 -4.62
C LEU A 99 22.50 -0.19 -5.80
N LEU A 100 22.83 1.08 -5.54
CA LEU A 100 23.35 2.00 -6.55
C LEU A 100 24.67 1.48 -7.16
N LEU A 101 25.60 1.00 -6.32
CA LEU A 101 26.89 0.46 -6.78
C LEU A 101 26.73 -0.83 -7.61
N LEU A 102 25.78 -1.69 -7.23
CA LEU A 102 25.54 -2.98 -7.90
C LEU A 102 24.74 -2.87 -9.20
N ASN A 103 24.14 -1.71 -9.48
CA ASN A 103 23.24 -1.49 -10.60
C ASN A 103 23.68 -0.28 -11.44
N GLU A 104 24.95 -0.25 -11.83
CA GLU A 104 25.51 0.80 -12.68
C GLU A 104 24.64 1.03 -13.93
N GLY A 105 24.37 2.31 -14.23
CA GLY A 105 23.54 2.74 -15.35
C GLY A 105 22.03 2.82 -15.05
N ARG A 106 21.56 2.35 -13.89
CA ARG A 106 20.16 2.49 -13.46
C ARG A 106 20.02 3.55 -12.40
N VAL A 107 18.91 4.27 -12.45
CA VAL A 107 18.45 5.08 -11.32
C VAL A 107 17.74 4.17 -10.32
N VAL A 108 18.12 4.27 -9.05
CA VAL A 108 17.51 3.50 -7.96
C VAL A 108 16.41 4.33 -7.33
N MET A 109 15.21 3.78 -7.28
CA MET A 109 14.02 4.36 -6.67
C MET A 109 13.62 3.58 -5.42
N SER A 110 13.53 4.26 -4.29
CA SER A 110 13.06 3.72 -3.01
C SER A 110 11.58 4.05 -2.82
N ILE A 111 10.73 3.03 -2.85
CA ILE A 111 9.28 3.12 -2.65
C ILE A 111 8.89 2.08 -1.60
N PRO A 112 8.94 2.42 -0.29
CA PRO A 112 8.55 1.48 0.75
C PRO A 112 7.06 1.13 0.67
N PRO A 113 6.68 -0.05 1.18
CA PRO A 113 5.29 -0.47 1.28
C PRO A 113 4.59 0.37 2.36
N GLU A 114 3.78 1.32 1.91
CA GLU A 114 2.96 2.19 2.76
C GLU A 114 1.47 2.03 2.41
N MET A 115 0.58 2.76 3.09
CA MET A 115 -0.88 2.69 2.87
C MET A 115 -1.33 3.40 1.56
N ALA A 116 -0.51 3.38 0.51
CA ALA A 116 -0.86 3.85 -0.83
C ALA A 116 -0.55 2.77 -1.87
N PHE A 117 -1.41 2.65 -2.88
CA PHE A 117 -1.20 1.75 -3.99
C PHE A 117 -0.01 2.20 -4.85
N GLY A 118 0.71 1.26 -5.48
CA GLY A 118 1.79 1.58 -6.42
C GLY A 118 3.22 1.36 -5.91
N THR A 119 3.47 0.32 -5.13
CA THR A 119 4.85 -0.06 -4.73
C THR A 119 5.73 -0.58 -5.88
N GLY A 120 5.16 -0.76 -7.07
CA GLY A 120 5.86 -1.27 -8.26
C GLY A 120 5.77 -2.78 -8.48
N ASP A 121 5.43 -3.56 -7.44
CA ASP A 121 5.30 -5.03 -7.52
C ASP A 121 4.03 -5.49 -8.25
N HIS A 122 3.03 -4.61 -8.36
CA HIS A 122 1.82 -4.92 -9.10
C HIS A 122 2.09 -4.92 -10.63
N PRO A 123 1.63 -5.92 -11.39
CA PRO A 123 1.92 -6.04 -12.83
C PRO A 123 1.57 -4.80 -13.65
N THR A 124 0.52 -4.07 -13.26
CA THR A 124 0.09 -2.82 -13.92
C THR A 124 1.11 -1.70 -13.74
N THR A 125 1.62 -1.47 -12.52
CA THR A 125 2.64 -0.46 -12.25
C THR A 125 3.93 -0.76 -13.01
N ALA A 126 4.39 -2.02 -13.00
CA ALA A 126 5.57 -2.43 -13.74
C ALA A 126 5.43 -2.24 -15.27
N ALA A 127 4.23 -2.41 -15.82
CA ALA A 127 3.96 -2.14 -17.23
C ALA A 127 4.06 -0.65 -17.57
N CYS A 128 3.45 0.22 -16.75
CA CYS A 128 3.54 1.67 -16.92
C CYS A 128 4.99 2.18 -16.80
N LEU A 129 5.76 1.67 -15.84
CA LEU A 129 7.17 2.04 -15.68
C LEU A 129 8.03 1.63 -16.87
N ARG A 130 7.77 0.45 -17.45
CA ARG A 130 8.45 0.01 -18.69
C ARG A 130 8.12 0.92 -19.86
N PHE A 131 6.85 1.27 -20.02
CA PHE A 131 6.40 2.22 -21.03
C PHE A 131 7.09 3.58 -20.86
N LEU A 132 7.11 4.15 -19.65
CA LEU A 132 7.81 5.41 -19.36
C LEU A 132 9.31 5.33 -19.69
N ALA A 133 9.98 4.23 -19.34
CA ALA A 133 11.39 4.03 -19.66
C ALA A 133 11.66 3.98 -21.17
N ASP A 134 10.80 3.30 -21.94
CA ASP A 134 10.91 3.20 -23.40
C ASP A 134 10.64 4.56 -24.07
N GLU A 135 9.62 5.27 -23.60
CA GLU A 135 9.23 6.62 -24.06
C GLU A 135 10.31 7.68 -23.76
N ALA A 136 10.88 7.67 -22.56
CA ALA A 136 11.96 8.57 -22.18
C ALA A 136 13.22 8.33 -23.04
N ARG A 137 13.53 7.07 -23.31
CA ARG A 137 14.65 6.68 -24.20
C ARG A 137 14.43 7.19 -25.63
N ALA A 138 13.23 7.03 -26.17
CA ALA A 138 12.89 7.48 -27.51
C ALA A 138 13.02 9.00 -27.68
N ARG A 139 12.70 9.76 -26.63
CA ARG A 139 12.79 11.24 -26.62
C ARG A 139 14.22 11.78 -26.60
N LYS A 140 15.26 10.96 -26.38
CA LYS A 140 16.69 11.34 -26.43
C LYS A 140 17.03 12.64 -25.70
N ARG A 141 16.52 12.83 -24.46
CA ARG A 141 16.68 14.05 -23.65
C ARG A 141 15.98 15.31 -24.21
N GLY A 142 15.00 15.13 -25.08
CA GLY A 142 14.04 16.19 -25.40
C GLY A 142 13.21 16.56 -24.19
N ARG A 143 12.70 17.79 -24.14
CA ARG A 143 11.87 18.28 -23.04
C ARG A 143 10.51 17.60 -23.08
N TRP A 144 10.06 17.07 -21.95
CA TRP A 144 8.74 16.50 -21.81
C TRP A 144 8.21 16.72 -20.40
N ARG A 145 6.88 16.70 -20.30
CA ARG A 145 6.14 16.88 -19.06
C ARG A 145 5.28 15.64 -18.82
N MET A 146 4.99 15.37 -17.55
CA MET A 146 4.19 14.22 -17.12
C MET A 146 3.00 14.70 -16.28
N LEU A 147 1.86 14.05 -16.47
CA LEU A 147 0.71 14.14 -15.58
C LEU A 147 0.35 12.72 -15.12
N ASP A 148 0.35 12.50 -13.81
CA ASP A 148 0.05 11.24 -13.14
C ASP A 148 -1.28 11.37 -12.40
N LEU A 149 -2.32 10.73 -12.93
CA LEU A 149 -3.70 10.83 -12.47
C LEU A 149 -4.07 9.61 -11.62
N GLY A 150 -4.42 9.84 -10.35
CA GLY A 150 -4.53 8.78 -9.36
C GLY A 150 -3.15 8.28 -8.94
N CYS A 151 -2.29 9.21 -8.51
CA CYS A 151 -0.86 8.95 -8.38
C CYS A 151 -0.50 7.93 -7.28
N GLY A 152 -1.39 7.68 -6.29
CA GLY A 152 -1.13 6.73 -5.22
C GLY A 152 0.19 7.02 -4.51
N SER A 153 1.16 6.11 -4.62
CA SER A 153 2.51 6.27 -4.07
C SER A 153 3.39 7.34 -4.75
N GLY A 154 2.95 7.90 -5.88
CA GLY A 154 3.71 8.83 -6.72
C GLY A 154 4.76 8.16 -7.62
N VAL A 155 4.78 6.82 -7.69
CA VAL A 155 5.85 6.05 -8.35
C VAL A 155 6.05 6.41 -9.83
N LEU A 156 4.99 6.72 -10.58
CA LEU A 156 5.11 7.02 -12.02
C LEU A 156 5.64 8.44 -12.23
N ALA A 157 5.14 9.42 -11.49
CA ALA A 157 5.65 10.79 -11.52
C ALA A 157 7.13 10.87 -11.11
N ILE A 158 7.52 10.16 -10.04
CA ILE A 158 8.92 10.06 -9.59
C ILE A 158 9.78 9.44 -10.69
N ALA A 159 9.35 8.31 -11.27
CA ALA A 159 10.08 7.66 -12.35
C ALA A 159 10.23 8.60 -13.57
N ALA A 160 9.19 9.33 -13.93
CA ALA A 160 9.22 10.27 -15.04
C ALA A 160 10.26 11.39 -14.82
N ASN A 161 10.27 12.01 -13.64
CA ASN A 161 11.27 13.02 -13.31
C ASN A 161 12.70 12.47 -13.35
N LEU A 162 12.94 11.30 -12.75
CA LEU A 162 14.25 10.65 -12.75
C LEU A 162 14.70 10.20 -14.15
N LEU A 163 13.76 9.98 -15.07
CA LEU A 163 14.01 9.70 -16.49
C LEU A 163 14.17 10.97 -17.34
N GLY A 164 14.09 12.16 -16.72
CA GLY A 164 14.38 13.44 -17.35
C GLY A 164 13.16 14.23 -17.82
N ALA A 165 11.96 13.97 -17.28
CA ALA A 165 10.85 14.91 -17.42
C ALA A 165 11.18 16.22 -16.66
N GLU A 166 10.90 17.36 -17.29
CA GLU A 166 11.20 18.68 -16.72
C GLU A 166 10.18 19.11 -15.67
N GLU A 167 8.92 18.72 -15.86
CA GLU A 167 7.84 19.01 -14.92
C GLU A 167 6.93 17.79 -14.83
N CYS A 168 6.63 17.39 -13.60
CA CYS A 168 5.71 16.28 -13.33
C CYS A 168 4.61 16.76 -12.38
N GLU A 169 3.36 16.55 -12.76
CA GLU A 169 2.20 16.81 -11.91
C GLU A 169 1.60 15.46 -11.50
N ALA A 170 1.30 15.30 -10.22
CA ALA A 170 0.76 14.08 -9.64
C ALA A 170 -0.47 14.42 -8.80
N LEU A 171 -1.62 13.88 -9.19
CA LEU A 171 -2.92 14.21 -8.60
C LEU A 171 -3.56 12.96 -8.02
N ASP A 172 -4.11 13.10 -6.82
CA ASP A 172 -4.95 12.08 -6.21
C ASP A 172 -6.07 12.74 -5.40
N PHE A 173 -7.24 12.10 -5.32
CA PHE A 173 -8.35 12.59 -4.50
C PHE A 173 -8.23 12.12 -3.05
N ASP A 174 -7.44 11.08 -2.80
CA ASP A 174 -7.16 10.60 -1.45
C ASP A 174 -6.01 11.40 -0.84
N ARG A 175 -6.33 12.24 0.15
CA ARG A 175 -5.35 12.97 0.96
C ARG A 175 -4.22 12.08 1.48
N LYS A 176 -4.52 10.83 1.83
CA LYS A 176 -3.48 9.92 2.35
C LYS A 176 -2.48 9.51 1.28
N ALA A 177 -2.95 9.27 0.05
CA ALA A 177 -2.10 9.02 -1.09
C ALA A 177 -1.20 10.23 -1.38
N VAL A 178 -1.75 11.45 -1.36
CA VAL A 178 -1.00 12.70 -1.54
C VAL A 178 0.13 12.85 -0.52
N GLU A 179 -0.13 12.59 0.77
CA GLU A 179 0.89 12.61 1.82
C GLU A 179 2.02 11.60 1.54
N ILE A 180 1.67 10.37 1.14
CA ILE A 180 2.63 9.31 0.86
C ILE A 180 3.46 9.64 -0.40
N ALA A 181 2.82 10.12 -1.46
CA ALA A 181 3.49 10.55 -2.69
C ALA A 181 4.50 11.66 -2.41
N ARG A 182 4.18 12.66 -1.57
CA ARG A 182 5.12 13.73 -1.18
C ARG A 182 6.34 13.18 -0.45
N HIS A 183 6.15 12.27 0.52
CA HIS A 183 7.28 11.63 1.20
C HIS A 183 8.15 10.82 0.24
N ASN A 184 7.56 10.11 -0.72
CA ASN A 184 8.30 9.36 -1.72
C ASN A 184 9.05 10.28 -2.69
N VAL A 185 8.46 11.41 -3.07
CA VAL A 185 9.13 12.44 -3.90
C VAL A 185 10.37 12.96 -3.19
N GLU A 186 10.24 13.34 -1.91
CA GLU A 186 11.37 13.81 -1.10
C GLU A 186 12.45 12.73 -0.96
N ARG A 187 12.05 11.50 -0.63
CA ARG A 187 12.95 10.34 -0.47
C ARG A 187 13.79 10.07 -1.72
N ASN A 188 13.23 10.28 -2.91
CA ASN A 188 13.90 10.02 -4.18
C ASN A 188 14.57 11.26 -4.79
N GLY A 189 14.51 12.42 -4.12
CA GLY A 189 15.07 13.67 -4.65
C GLY A 189 14.40 14.15 -5.94
N ALA A 190 13.12 13.80 -6.16
CA ALA A 190 12.40 14.05 -7.40
C ALA A 190 11.75 15.45 -7.41
N HIS A 191 12.56 16.49 -7.27
CA HIS A 191 12.10 17.84 -6.89
C HIS A 191 11.19 18.54 -7.91
N GLU A 192 11.19 18.12 -9.18
CA GLU A 192 10.28 18.69 -10.20
C GLU A 192 8.90 18.01 -10.21
N VAL A 193 8.61 17.12 -9.24
CA VAL A 193 7.30 16.51 -9.05
C VAL A 193 6.46 17.37 -8.10
N ARG A 194 5.37 17.92 -8.62
CA ARG A 194 4.34 18.59 -7.84
C ARG A 194 3.21 17.62 -7.54
N VAL A 195 2.89 17.46 -6.25
CA VAL A 195 1.81 16.58 -5.79
C VAL A 195 0.68 17.41 -5.19
N GLU A 196 -0.53 17.26 -5.72
CA GLU A 196 -1.73 18.00 -5.29
C GLU A 196 -2.91 17.05 -5.01
N GLU A 197 -3.75 17.45 -4.06
CA GLU A 197 -5.03 16.80 -3.82
C GLU A 197 -6.04 17.39 -4.81
N ALA A 198 -6.59 16.57 -5.70
CA ALA A 198 -7.54 17.02 -6.71
C ALA A 198 -8.52 15.90 -7.09
N ASP A 199 -9.78 16.27 -7.23
CA ASP A 199 -10.78 15.43 -7.89
C ASP A 199 -10.81 15.79 -9.38
N LEU A 200 -10.55 14.81 -10.25
CA LEU A 200 -10.55 15.02 -11.70
C LEU A 200 -11.91 15.45 -12.27
N ARG A 201 -12.99 15.27 -11.51
CA ARG A 201 -14.31 15.78 -11.89
C ARG A 201 -14.41 17.30 -11.71
N GLU A 202 -13.47 17.89 -10.98
CA GLU A 202 -13.42 19.31 -10.61
C GLU A 202 -12.12 20.01 -11.10
N TRP A 203 -11.18 19.27 -11.70
CA TRP A 203 -9.85 19.73 -12.12
C TRP A 203 -9.84 20.44 -13.48
#